data_AF-A0AAP0M067-F1
#
_entry.id   AF-A0AAP0M067-F1
#
_cell.length_a   1.000
_cell.length_b   1.000
_cell.length_c   1.000
_cell.angle_alpha   90.00
_cell.angle_beta   90.00
_cell.angle_gamma   90.00
#
_symmetry.space_group_name_H-M   'P 1'
#
loop_
_entity.id
_entity.type
_entity.pdbx_description
1 polymer ?
#
loop_
_entity_poly.entity_id
_entity_poly.type
_entity_poly.pdbx_seq_one_letter_code
_entity_poly.pdbx_strand_id
1 'polypeptide(L)' 'MKERGVRKVPGQSWIEIQSKINVFFAEDVMHPERDKIYTILEELWLQMLDEGYVSIHMLASTEQLQWSNKLPPHYSTK' A
#
# COMPACT_ATOMS: atom_id res chain seq x y z
N MET A 1 11.40 -8.94 -12.45
CA MET A 1 12.74 -8.84 -11.83
C MET A 1 13.19 -10.14 -11.16
N LYS A 2 12.33 -10.86 -10.42
CA LYS A 2 12.62 -12.23 -9.95
C LYS A 2 12.94 -13.20 -11.11
N GLU A 3 12.29 -13.04 -12.26
CA GLU A 3 12.52 -13.83 -13.50
C GLU A 3 13.88 -13.69 -14.18
N ARG A 4 14.66 -12.62 -13.91
CA ARG A 4 15.97 -12.37 -14.56
C ARG A 4 17.17 -12.80 -13.71
N GLY A 5 16.94 -13.53 -12.61
CA GLY A 5 18.00 -14.00 -11.71
C GLY A 5 18.68 -12.90 -10.87
N VAL A 6 18.19 -11.65 -10.94
CA VAL A 6 18.75 -10.54 -10.16
C VAL A 6 18.24 -10.62 -8.73
N ARG A 7 19.10 -11.07 -7.81
CA ARG A 7 18.86 -11.00 -6.36
C ARG A 7 18.99 -9.55 -5.90
N LYS A 8 17.86 -8.86 -5.72
CA LYS A 8 17.83 -7.57 -5.03
C LYS A 8 17.78 -7.80 -3.53
N VAL A 9 18.57 -7.04 -2.79
CA VAL A 9 18.42 -6.95 -1.33
C VAL A 9 17.03 -6.37 -1.06
N PRO A 10 16.20 -7.01 -0.22
CA PRO A 10 14.90 -6.47 0.14
C PRO A 10 15.09 -5.11 0.81
N GLY A 11 14.19 -4.18 0.56
CA GLY A 11 14.15 -2.93 1.32
C GLY A 11 14.01 -3.23 2.80
N GLN A 12 14.64 -2.43 3.66
CA GLN A 12 14.54 -2.58 5.11
C GLN A 12 14.22 -1.23 5.73
N SER A 13 13.36 -1.26 6.73
CA SER A 13 13.07 -0.14 7.61
C SER A 13 13.24 -0.58 9.05
N TRP A 14 13.44 0.35 9.97
CA TRP A 14 13.51 0.03 11.39
C TRP A 14 12.91 1.17 12.22
N ILE A 15 12.45 0.82 13.41
CA ILE A 15 12.02 1.78 14.42
C ILE A 15 12.73 1.46 15.74
N GLU A 16 13.02 2.48 16.52
CA GLU A 16 13.59 2.33 17.85
C GLU A 16 12.53 2.65 18.91
N ILE A 17 12.28 1.71 19.80
CA ILE A 17 11.35 1.87 20.93
C ILE A 17 12.08 1.39 22.18
N GLN A 18 12.17 2.26 23.20
CA GLN A 18 12.83 1.92 24.48
C GLN A 18 14.24 1.34 24.28
N SER A 19 15.03 1.95 23.39
CA SER A 19 16.38 1.50 23.02
C SER A 19 16.46 0.11 22.37
N LYS A 20 15.32 -0.44 21.92
CA LYS A 20 15.25 -1.67 21.14
C LYS A 20 14.93 -1.34 19.69
N ILE A 21 15.79 -1.80 18.78
CA ILE A 21 15.59 -1.68 17.34
C ILE A 21 14.70 -2.83 16.87
N ASN A 22 13.62 -2.50 16.16
CA ASN A 22 12.75 -3.46 15.50
C ASN A 22 12.88 -3.23 13.99
N VAL A 23 13.33 -4.25 13.25
CA VAL A 23 13.60 -4.19 11.81
C VAL A 23 12.48 -4.89 11.05
N PHE A 24 12.05 -4.27 9.96
CA PHE A 24 11.01 -4.77 9.06
C PHE A 24 11.57 -4.83 7.65
N PHE A 25 11.45 -5.98 6.99
CA PHE A 25 11.84 -6.14 5.60
C PHE A 25 10.64 -5.93 4.67
N ALA A 26 10.91 -5.47 3.45
CA ALA A 26 9.92 -5.39 2.39
C ALA A 26 9.49 -6.81 2.01
N GLU A 27 8.18 -7.05 1.93
CA GLU A 27 7.59 -8.39 1.73
C GLU A 27 7.97 -9.39 2.83
N ASP A 28 8.29 -8.94 4.06
CA ASP A 28 8.68 -9.84 5.13
C ASP A 28 7.51 -10.76 5.52
N VAL A 29 7.67 -12.04 5.20
CA VAL A 29 6.77 -13.12 5.58
C VAL A 29 7.28 -13.91 6.78
N MET A 30 8.51 -13.65 7.24
CA MET A 30 9.23 -14.44 8.24
C MET A 30 9.18 -13.84 9.64
N HIS A 31 8.71 -12.60 9.78
CA HIS A 31 8.59 -11.97 11.09
C HIS A 31 7.63 -12.77 12.00
N PRO A 32 8.04 -13.18 13.21
CA PRO A 32 7.25 -14.06 14.08
C PRO A 32 5.92 -13.43 14.53
N GLU A 33 5.85 -12.10 14.56
CA GLU A 33 4.62 -11.35 14.90
C GLU A 33 3.92 -10.75 13.67
N ARG A 34 4.25 -11.22 12.47
CA ARG A 34 3.71 -10.69 11.21
C ARG A 34 2.20 -10.48 11.25
N ASP A 35 1.46 -11.52 11.60
CA ASP A 35 -0.01 -11.49 11.57
C ASP A 35 -0.55 -10.41 12.50
N LYS A 36 0.01 -10.30 13.72
CA LYS A 36 -0.36 -9.28 14.69
C LYS A 36 -0.08 -7.87 14.19
N ILE A 37 1.07 -7.64 13.54
CA ILE A 37 1.40 -6.33 12.95
C ILE A 37 0.36 -5.97 11.89
N TYR A 38 0.05 -6.88 10.97
CA TYR A 38 -0.93 -6.61 9.91
C TYR A 38 -2.35 -6.39 10.43
N THR A 39 -2.78 -7.11 11.47
CA THR A 39 -4.06 -6.87 12.14
C THR A 39 -4.12 -5.45 12.72
N ILE A 40 -3.08 -5.01 13.44
CA ILE A 40 -3.05 -3.65 14.00
C ILE A 40 -3.06 -2.58 12.90
N LEU A 41 -2.35 -2.82 11.79
CA LEU A 41 -2.35 -1.90 10.65
C LEU A 41 -3.74 -1.79 9.99
N GLU A 42 -4.48 -2.90 9.91
CA GLU A 42 -5.85 -2.91 9.38
C GLU A 42 -6.81 -2.16 10.33
N GLU A 43 -6.73 -2.41 11.63
CA GLU A 43 -7.53 -1.69 12.64
C GLU A 43 -7.27 -0.19 12.60
N LEU A 44 -6.00 0.22 12.54
CA LEU A 44 -5.60 1.62 12.43
C LEU A 44 -6.14 2.24 11.14
N TRP A 45 -6.09 1.51 10.03
CA TRP A 45 -6.64 1.97 8.76
C TRP A 45 -8.15 2.23 8.85
N LEU A 46 -8.91 1.33 9.49
CA LEU A 46 -10.35 1.51 9.71
C LEU A 46 -10.65 2.74 10.57
N GLN A 47 -9.86 2.97 11.63
CA GLN A 47 -10.00 4.17 12.47
C GLN A 47 -9.72 5.45 11.69
N MET A 48 -8.68 5.45 10.84
CA MET A 48 -8.38 6.60 9.99
C MET A 48 -9.51 6.91 9.01
N LEU A 49 -10.15 5.88 8.44
CA LEU A 49 -11.30 6.05 7.56
C LEU A 49 -12.51 6.68 8.28
N ASP A 50 -12.77 6.27 9.53
CA ASP A 50 -13.86 6.81 10.36
C ASP A 50 -13.65 8.29 10.67
N GLU A 51 -12.39 8.71 10.86
CA GLU A 51 -11.98 10.12 11.01
C GLU A 51 -11.96 10.91 9.68
N GLY A 52 -12.41 10.29 8.57
CA GLY A 52 -12.52 10.95 7.26
C GLY A 52 -11.22 11.01 6.47
N TYR A 53 -10.19 10.23 6.84
CA TYR A 53 -8.97 10.15 6.05
C TYR A 53 -9.24 9.46 4.71
N VAL A 54 -8.84 10.08 3.59
CA VAL A 54 -8.97 9.48 2.27
C VAL A 54 -7.62 9.02 1.78
N SER A 55 -7.51 7.74 1.43
CA SER A 55 -6.29 7.18 0.84
C SER A 55 -5.95 7.87 -0.48
N ILE A 56 -4.68 8.22 -0.67
CA ILE A 56 -4.17 8.76 -1.95
C ILE A 56 -4.49 7.83 -3.13
N HIS A 57 -4.47 6.51 -2.93
CA HIS A 57 -4.85 5.54 -3.95
C HIS A 57 -6.35 5.62 -4.29
N MET A 58 -7.19 5.88 -3.27
CA MET A 58 -8.63 6.08 -3.46
C MET A 58 -8.92 7.40 -4.19
N LEU A 59 -8.18 8.48 -3.88
CA LEU A 59 -8.26 9.77 -4.58
C LEU A 59 -7.84 9.66 -6.05
N ALA A 60 -6.73 8.96 -6.33
CA ALA A 60 -6.28 8.74 -7.71
C ALA A 60 -7.28 7.89 -8.52
N SER A 61 -7.98 6.96 -7.85
CA SER A 61 -9.01 6.13 -8.49
C SER A 61 -10.28 6.93 -8.81
N THR A 62 -10.70 7.84 -7.92
CA THR A 62 -11.84 8.74 -8.19
C THR A 62 -11.52 9.77 -9.27
N GLU A 63 -10.29 10.29 -9.33
CA GLU A 63 -9.86 11.15 -10.45
C GLU A 63 -9.87 10.40 -11.80
N GLN A 64 -9.41 9.15 -11.83
CA GLN A 64 -9.46 8.30 -13.03
C GLN A 64 -10.89 7.98 -13.47
N LEU A 65 -11.78 7.63 -12.51
CA LEU A 65 -13.21 7.41 -12.79
C LEU A 65 -13.87 8.70 -13.31
N GLN A 66 -13.58 9.84 -12.68
CA GLN A 66 -14.11 11.14 -13.10
C GLN A 66 -13.60 11.56 -14.49
N TRP A 67 -12.37 11.20 -14.86
CA TRP A 67 -11.84 11.42 -16.20
C TRP A 67 -12.51 10.51 -17.24
N SER A 68 -12.66 9.21 -16.93
CA SER A 68 -13.32 8.24 -17.82
C SER A 68 -14.79 8.59 -18.11
N ASN A 69 -15.51 9.13 -17.12
CA ASN A 69 -16.90 9.54 -17.24
C ASN A 69 -17.09 10.90 -17.94
N LYS A 70 -16.01 11.68 -18.11
CA LYS A 70 -16.02 12.95 -18.86
C LYS A 70 -15.61 12.79 -20.32
N LEU A 71 -15.14 11.60 -20.72
CA LEU A 71 -14.86 11.34 -22.13
C LEU A 71 -16.19 11.18 -22.88
N PRO A 72 -16.47 11.99 -23.93
CA PRO A 72 -17.60 11.71 -24.80
C PRO A 72 -17.43 10.31 -25.40
N PRO A 73 -18.52 9.54 -25.61
CA PRO A 73 -18.42 8.25 -26.27
C PRO A 73 -17.70 8.48 -27.60
N HIS A 74 -16.51 7.90 -27.72
CA HIS A 74 -15.69 8.01 -28.90
C HIS A 74 -16.54 7.61 -30.10
N TYR A 75 -16.70 8.51 -31.07
CA TYR A 75 -17.37 8.20 -32.32
C TYR A 75 -16.69 6.97 -32.92
N SER A 76 -17.47 5.90 -33.06
CA SER A 76 -17.13 4.80 -33.95
C SER A 76 -17.18 5.37 -35.37
N THR A 77 -16.03 5.82 -35.87
CA THR A 77 -15.83 5.98 -37.30
C THR A 77 -15.48 4.63 -37.89
N LYS A 78 -16.25 4.29 -38.92
CA LYS A 78 -16.18 3.09 -39.76
C LYS A 78 -14.79 2.87 -40.36
#